data_AF-A0A4S1WJE4-F1
#
_entry.id   AF-A0A4S1WJE4-F1
#
_cell.length_a   1.000
_cell.length_b   1.000
_cell.length_c   1.000
_cell.angle_alpha   90.00
_cell.angle_beta   90.00
_cell.angle_gamma   90.00
#
_symmetry.space_group_name_H-M   'P 1'
#
loop_
_entity.id
_entity.type
_entity.pdbx_description
1 polymer ?
#
loop_
_entity_poly.entity_id
_entity_poly.type
_entity_poly.pdbx_seq_one_letter_code
_entity_poly.pdbx_strand_id
1 'polypeptide(L)' 'MRVILPSFLAAACVFAAMPASAAETITYTYDAKGRLVKVERAGAVNNGVKYEYTHDKANNRRNLKVTGSSNPVP' A
#
# COMPACT_ATOMS: atom_id res chain seq x y z
N MET A 1 -34.80 -55.95 1.37
CA MET A 1 -34.22 -54.85 0.57
C MET A 1 -33.87 -53.71 1.53
N ARG A 2 -32.58 -53.48 1.83
CA ARG A 2 -32.12 -52.45 2.77
C ARG A 2 -31.62 -51.26 1.94
N VAL A 3 -32.31 -50.13 2.02
CA VAL A 3 -31.90 -48.90 1.33
C VAL A 3 -31.00 -48.13 2.29
N ILE A 4 -29.71 -48.03 1.95
CA ILE A 4 -28.71 -47.28 2.72
C ILE A 4 -28.67 -45.86 2.13
N LEU A 5 -29.15 -44.87 2.88
CA LEU A 5 -28.99 -43.45 2.53
C LEU A 5 -27.52 -43.05 2.70
N PRO A 6 -26.87 -42.37 1.74
CA PRO A 6 -25.55 -41.81 1.98
C PRO A 6 -25.70 -40.49 2.72
N SER A 7 -25.40 -40.50 4.02
CA SER A 7 -25.16 -39.28 4.79
C SER A 7 -23.86 -38.64 4.30
N PHE A 8 -23.97 -37.70 3.37
CA PHE A 8 -22.88 -36.77 3.07
C PHE A 8 -22.80 -35.75 4.22
N LEU A 9 -21.89 -36.01 5.16
CA LEU A 9 -21.53 -35.04 6.18
C LEU A 9 -20.77 -33.91 5.48
N ALA A 10 -21.46 -32.79 5.24
CA ALA A 10 -20.84 -31.58 4.73
C ALA A 10 -19.87 -31.03 5.78
N ALA A 11 -18.57 -31.27 5.58
CA ALA A 11 -17.52 -30.63 6.36
C ALA A 11 -17.51 -29.13 6.02
N ALA A 12 -18.15 -28.32 6.86
CA ALA A 12 -18.06 -26.86 6.76
C ALA A 12 -16.66 -26.42 7.19
N CYS A 13 -15.78 -26.14 6.22
CA CYS A 13 -14.49 -25.52 6.49
C CYS A 13 -14.71 -24.11 7.04
N VAL A 14 -14.51 -23.93 8.35
CA VAL A 14 -14.46 -22.60 8.97
C VAL A 14 -13.12 -21.96 8.59
N PHE A 15 -13.13 -21.08 7.60
CA PHE A 15 -12.00 -20.19 7.33
C PHE A 15 -11.98 -19.12 8.42
N ALA A 16 -11.13 -19.31 9.44
CA ALA A 16 -10.82 -18.24 10.38
C ALA A 16 -10.09 -17.12 9.61
N ALA A 17 -10.65 -15.92 9.60
CA ALA A 17 -10.01 -14.76 9.00
C ALA A 17 -8.73 -14.45 9.80
N MET A 18 -7.57 -14.67 9.18
CA MET A 18 -6.31 -14.21 9.77
C MET A 18 -6.18 -12.69 9.60
N PRO A 19 -5.67 -11.96 10.61
CA PRO A 19 -5.44 -10.54 10.46
C PRO A 19 -4.39 -10.29 9.38
N ALA A 20 -4.72 -9.46 8.39
CA ALA A 20 -3.75 -9.00 7.41
C ALA A 20 -2.78 -8.03 8.09
N SER A 21 -1.49 -8.37 8.14
CA SER A 21 -0.43 -7.48 8.62
C SER A 21 0.25 -6.81 7.43
N ALA A 22 0.17 -5.48 7.35
CA ALA A 22 0.89 -4.67 6.38
C ALA A 22 1.83 -3.71 7.12
N ALA A 23 3.13 -3.88 6.94
CA ALA A 23 4.16 -2.99 7.48
C ALA A 23 4.81 -2.21 6.35
N GLU A 24 4.92 -0.89 6.51
CA GLU A 24 5.48 -0.01 5.49
C GLU A 24 6.68 0.76 6.06
N THR A 25 7.74 0.89 5.26
CA THR A 25 8.86 1.80 5.52
C THR A 25 8.72 3.02 4.63
N ILE A 26 8.79 4.20 5.24
CA ILE A 26 8.70 5.48 4.52
C ILE A 26 10.00 6.25 4.73
N THR A 27 10.70 6.53 3.63
CA THR A 27 11.95 7.30 3.64
C THR A 27 11.67 8.73 3.22
N TYR A 28 12.06 9.68 4.06
CA TYR A 28 11.93 11.11 3.80
C TYR A 28 13.30 11.71 3.48
N THR A 29 13.39 12.47 2.39
CA THR A 29 14.61 13.19 2.01
C THR A 29 14.36 14.68 2.02
N TYR A 30 15.31 15.41 2.61
CA TYR A 30 15.23 16.85 2.78
C TYR A 30 16.36 17.55 2.02
N ASP A 31 16.10 18.76 1.54
CA ASP A 31 17.16 19.64 1.04
C ASP A 31 17.95 20.30 2.17
N ALA A 32 18.99 21.07 1.81
CA ALA A 32 19.84 21.78 2.77
C ALA A 32 19.08 22.83 3.62
N LYS A 33 17.87 23.22 3.22
CA LYS A 33 17.00 24.13 3.99
C LYS A 33 16.03 23.37 4.91
N GLY A 34 16.13 22.05 4.98
CA GLY A 34 15.24 21.21 5.78
C GLY A 34 13.86 20.99 5.15
N ARG A 35 13.70 21.23 3.84
CA ARG A 35 12.41 21.07 3.16
C ARG A 35 12.29 19.68 2.55
N LEU A 36 11.12 19.06 2.67
CA LEU A 36 10.87 17.72 2.13
C LEU A 36 10.90 17.74 0.59
N VAL A 37 11.86 17.05 -0.02
CA VAL A 37 12.00 16.97 -1.48
C VAL A 37 11.62 15.62 -2.06
N LYS A 38 11.64 14.55 -1.26
CA LYS A 38 11.31 13.20 -1.72
C LYS A 38 10.68 12.35 -0.63
N VAL A 39 9.72 11.51 -1.01
CA VAL A 39 9.18 10.43 -0.18
C VAL A 39 9.23 9.14 -0.99
N GLU A 40 9.77 8.07 -0.40
CA GLU A 40 9.80 6.72 -0.97
C GLU A 40 9.12 5.73 -0.03
N ARG A 41 8.26 4.87 -0.58
CA ARG A 41 7.45 3.91 0.16
C ARG A 41 7.84 2.48 -0.19
N ALA A 42 7.97 1.61 0.80
CA ALA A 42 8.32 0.21 0.61
C ALA A 42 7.63 -0.73 1.62
N GLY A 43 7.45 -2.00 1.22
CA GLY A 43 7.05 -3.09 2.12
C GLY A 43 5.55 -3.41 2.21
N ALA A 44 4.67 -2.52 1.74
CA ALA A 44 3.21 -2.69 1.82
C ALA A 44 2.50 -2.38 0.50
N VAL A 45 1.20 -2.10 0.56
CA VAL A 45 0.34 -1.79 -0.60
C VAL A 45 0.87 -0.65 -1.48
N ASN A 46 1.60 0.30 -0.90
CA ASN A 46 2.20 1.44 -1.61
C ASN A 46 3.67 1.20 -2.02
N ASN A 47 4.11 -0.06 -2.04
CA ASN A 47 5.51 -0.39 -2.33
C ASN A 47 5.93 0.14 -3.71
N GLY A 48 7.02 0.91 -3.74
CA GLY A 48 7.55 1.52 -4.96
C GLY A 48 6.95 2.87 -5.33
N VAL A 49 5.93 3.35 -4.60
CA VAL A 49 5.37 4.69 -4.82
C VAL A 49 6.39 5.75 -4.37
N LYS A 50 6.61 6.75 -5.22
CA LYS A 50 7.53 7.87 -4.94
C LYS A 50 6.84 9.21 -5.16
N TYR A 51 7.16 10.16 -4.30
CA TYR A 51 6.75 11.55 -4.41
C TYR A 51 7.98 12.43 -4.51
N GLU A 52 8.02 13.31 -5.49
CA GLU A 52 9.08 14.30 -5.68
C GLU A 52 8.48 15.70 -5.65
N TYR A 53 9.08 16.57 -4.84
CA TYR A 53 8.61 17.93 -4.62
C TYR A 53 9.64 18.94 -5.07
N THR A 54 9.18 20.00 -5.73
CA THR A 54 9.99 21.20 -5.96
C THR A 54 9.42 22.37 -5.17
N HIS A 55 10.30 23.27 -4.75
CA HIS A 55 9.94 24.45 -3.99
C HIS A 55 10.48 25.70 -4.69
N ASP A 56 9.70 26.78 -4.66
CA ASP A 56 10.18 28.08 -5.12
C ASP A 56 11.11 28.76 -4.09
N LYS A 57 11.51 30.00 -4.39
CA LYS A 57 12.38 30.80 -3.51
C LYS A 57 11.69 31.25 -2.22
N ALA A 58 10.36 31.40 -2.25
CA ALA A 58 9.54 31.81 -1.12
C ALA A 58 9.09 30.63 -0.25
N ASN A 59 9.63 29.43 -0.49
CA ASN A 59 9.32 28.20 0.22
C ASN A 59 7.94 27.59 -0.09
N ASN A 60 7.27 28.02 -1.16
CA ASN A 60 6.04 27.37 -1.58
C ASN A 60 6.36 26.10 -2.36
N ARG A 61 5.62 25.02 -2.11
CA ARG A 61 5.66 23.82 -2.95
C ARG A 61 5.10 24.19 -4.33
N ARG A 62 5.94 24.05 -5.36
CA ARG A 62 5.61 24.45 -6.74
C ARG A 62 5.15 23.29 -7.60
N ASN A 63 5.67 22.08 -7.35
CA ASN A 63 5.30 20.88 -8.09
C ASN A 63 5.24 19.65 -7.18
N LEU A 64 4.39 18.70 -7.54
CA LEU A 64 4.39 17.34 -7.03
C LEU A 64 4.39 16.38 -8.22
N LYS A 65 5.36 15.48 -8.24
CA LYS A 65 5.38 14.34 -9.18
C LYS A 65 5.22 13.05 -8.40
N VAL A 66 4.24 12.24 -8.80
CA VAL A 66 4.01 10.91 -8.23
C VAL A 66 4.36 9.86 -9.28
N THR A 67 5.12 8.85 -8.88
CA THR A 67 5.46 7.70 -9.74
C THR A 67 5.27 6.40 -9.00
N GLY A 68 5.06 5.29 -9.72
CA GLY A 68 4.84 3.97 -9.13
C GLY A 68 3.47 3.77 -8.48
N SER A 69 2.56 4.76 -8.58
CA SER A 69 1.18 4.64 -8.16
C SER A 69 0.41 3.72 -9.11
N SER A 70 -0.40 2.81 -8.56
CA SER A 70 -1.38 2.02 -9.32
C SER A 70 -2.64 2.82 -9.69
N ASN A 71 -2.82 3.99 -9.09
CA ASN A 71 -3.94 4.86 -9.41
C ASN A 71 -3.76 5.47 -10.81
N PRO A 72 -4.82 5.51 -11.64
CA PRO A 72 -4.76 6.15 -12.95
C PRO A 72 -4.38 7.64 -12.84
N VAL A 73 -3.81 8.17 -13.93
CA VAL A 73 -3.53 9.60 -14.03
C VAL A 73 -4.83 10.39 -13.91
N PRO A 74 -4.84 11.51 -13.16
CA PRO A 74 -5.99 12.42 -13.10
C PRO A 74 -6.37 12.98 -14.47
#